data_AF-A0A0K0JP50-F1
#
_entry.id   AF-A0A0K0JP50-F1
#
_cell.length_a   1.000
_cell.length_b   1.000
_cell.length_c   1.000
_cell.angle_alpha   90.00
_cell.angle_beta   90.00
_cell.angle_gamma   90.00
#
_symmetry.space_group_name_H-M   'P 1'
#
loop_
_entity.id
_entity.type
_entity.pdbx_description
1 polymer ?
#
loop_
_entity_poly.entity_id
_entity_poly.type
_entity_poly.pdbx_seq_one_letter_code
_entity_poly.pdbx_strand_id
1 'polypeptide(L)'
;MAMDKIIKPEENEFISPLVNFNTFGQVARKQRDCLRSVVALEPLLEFSYPADMPEAPSHVHKRVLLESEAINDNEATTAKLQKVFGMQGDDARDMTFSLDVNNFALLNKRDIFFRKKVDLEDIPADTELETLKLKKKVLDMFNPIKKKPAGPYDDPRQREQDLKMRRNIQQSMCYGSTVLKYGDYYENEMRHSRNDGYKQSVVNDIVVIVVICKPYNKALEYLEKRNATLRPYWRFLLRGETSLLELHSLFRCTADYGTAVDEDKVPQLHDFNMFKYPSSFLFIHDTFYIAETYTGSKETLLQIDNSKIEPHIDISEPIREWMKRKPRDFGPTQVKSLNEGKVKDLVCRLGYPYVYVHQGNCEHVFFFTDLRLMDIQDYPIDFPQKLSDTSLENYCITCHKRIADWIVESESFPISPAHMCDDCYRSFHYILSYRRNIDSRAYVYMDPSILQY
;
A
#
# COMPACT_ATOMS: atom_id res chain seq x y z
N MET A 1 -30.41 -7.59 -0.94
CA MET A 1 -30.19 -6.81 0.30
C MET A 1 -31.51 -6.76 1.05
N ALA A 2 -31.55 -7.17 2.31
CA ALA A 2 -32.59 -6.70 3.22
C ALA A 2 -32.10 -5.34 3.75
N MET A 3 -32.27 -4.29 2.96
CA MET A 3 -32.07 -2.91 3.44
C MET A 3 -33.29 -2.51 4.26
N ASP A 4 -33.58 -3.20 5.36
CA ASP A 4 -34.82 -2.98 6.12
C ASP A 4 -34.78 -1.66 6.93
N LYS A 5 -33.63 -1.00 7.00
CA LYS A 5 -33.51 0.37 7.49
C LYS A 5 -32.48 1.12 6.64
N ILE A 6 -32.97 1.99 5.77
CA ILE A 6 -32.13 3.01 5.14
C ILE A 6 -31.70 3.94 6.27
N ILE A 7 -30.42 3.91 6.60
CA ILE A 7 -29.83 4.84 7.57
C ILE A 7 -30.00 6.23 6.97
N LYS A 8 -30.88 7.04 7.56
CA LYS A 8 -30.96 8.46 7.24
C LYS A 8 -29.80 9.16 7.93
N PRO A 9 -28.76 9.61 7.21
CA PRO A 9 -27.56 10.14 7.83
C PRO A 9 -27.83 11.36 8.70
N GLU A 10 -28.83 12.15 8.31
CA GLU A 10 -29.20 13.41 8.98
C GLU A 10 -29.89 13.20 10.33
N GLU A 11 -30.46 12.02 10.57
CA GLU A 11 -31.11 11.68 11.84
C GLU A 11 -30.12 11.12 12.87
N ASN A 12 -28.85 10.90 12.48
CA ASN A 12 -27.84 10.26 13.32
C ASN A 12 -26.74 11.27 13.69
N GLU A 13 -26.67 11.65 14.96
CA GLU A 13 -25.69 12.62 15.48
C GLU A 13 -24.22 12.19 15.26
N PHE A 14 -23.95 10.89 15.18
CA PHE A 14 -22.62 10.35 14.96
C PHE A 14 -22.17 10.35 13.49
N ILE A 15 -23.08 10.67 12.55
CA ILE A 15 -22.73 10.76 11.13
C ILE A 15 -22.40 12.22 10.81
N SER A 16 -21.23 12.43 10.22
CA SER A 16 -20.78 13.76 9.86
C SER A 16 -21.75 14.44 8.87
N PRO A 17 -21.92 15.76 8.96
CA PRO A 17 -22.70 16.52 7.99
C PRO A 17 -22.05 16.44 6.60
N LEU A 18 -22.82 16.76 5.56
CA LEU A 18 -22.26 16.95 4.23
C LEU A 18 -21.34 18.17 4.25
N VAL A 19 -20.09 17.97 3.84
CA VAL A 19 -19.10 19.02 3.73
C VAL A 19 -18.77 19.21 2.26
N ASN A 20 -18.93 20.44 1.79
CA ASN A 20 -18.32 20.87 0.53
C ASN A 20 -16.89 21.32 0.85
N PHE A 21 -15.91 20.64 0.24
CA PHE A 21 -14.50 20.84 0.55
C PHE A 21 -14.02 22.27 0.20
N ASN A 22 -14.48 22.83 -0.92
CA ASN A 22 -14.17 24.20 -1.31
C ASN A 22 -14.77 25.22 -0.34
N THR A 23 -16.05 25.05 0.03
CA THR A 23 -16.72 25.92 1.01
C THR A 23 -16.03 25.87 2.36
N PHE A 24 -15.68 24.66 2.82
CA PHE A 24 -14.89 24.48 4.04
C PHE A 24 -13.56 25.24 3.96
N GLY A 25 -12.82 25.08 2.86
CA GLY A 25 -11.55 25.77 2.66
C GLY A 25 -11.67 27.29 2.68
N GLN A 26 -12.75 27.86 2.14
CA GLN A 26 -13.01 29.31 2.18
C GLN A 26 -13.35 29.80 3.59
N VAL A 27 -14.25 29.11 4.28
CA VAL A 27 -14.66 29.46 5.65
C VAL A 27 -13.49 29.34 6.61
N ALA A 28 -12.73 28.24 6.54
CA ALA A 28 -11.57 28.00 7.40
C ALA A 28 -10.50 29.07 7.20
N ARG A 29 -10.20 29.47 5.95
CA ARG A 29 -9.26 30.57 5.65
C ARG A 29 -9.73 31.89 6.26
N LYS A 30 -10.99 32.26 6.04
CA LYS A 30 -11.57 33.48 6.62
C LYS A 30 -11.46 33.52 8.15
N GLN A 31 -11.73 32.40 8.83
CA GLN A 31 -11.63 32.32 10.28
C GLN A 31 -10.19 32.39 10.79
N ARG A 32 -9.25 31.72 10.09
CA ARG A 32 -7.81 31.80 10.37
C ARG A 32 -7.32 33.24 10.29
N ASP A 33 -7.65 33.94 9.22
CA ASP A 33 -7.17 35.31 8.99
C ASP A 33 -7.79 36.30 9.99
N CYS A 34 -9.06 36.11 10.33
CA CYS A 34 -9.72 36.84 11.42
C CYS A 34 -8.99 36.65 12.76
N LEU A 35 -8.71 35.40 13.15
CA LEU A 35 -8.01 35.10 14.40
C LEU A 35 -6.60 35.73 14.43
N ARG A 36 -5.85 35.65 13.31
CA ARG A 36 -4.52 36.28 13.21
C ARG A 36 -4.58 37.79 13.38
N SER A 37 -5.59 38.43 12.80
CA SER A 37 -5.80 39.88 12.94
C SER A 37 -6.10 40.30 14.38
N VAL A 38 -6.89 39.50 15.11
CA VAL A 38 -7.24 39.76 16.52
C VAL A 38 -6.02 39.61 17.44
N VAL A 39 -5.13 38.66 17.14
CA VAL A 39 -3.91 38.40 17.93
C VAL A 39 -2.73 39.28 17.46
N ALA A 40 -2.93 40.18 16.49
CA ALA A 40 -1.88 41.02 15.90
C ALA A 40 -0.67 40.22 15.39
N LEU A 41 -0.91 39.04 14.83
CA LEU A 41 0.12 38.25 14.14
C LEU A 41 0.38 38.82 12.74
N GLU A 42 1.61 38.68 12.25
CA GLU A 42 1.98 39.09 10.89
C GLU A 42 1.09 38.40 9.83
N PRO A 43 0.78 39.05 8.70
CA PRO A 43 0.09 38.38 7.61
C PRO A 43 0.93 37.21 7.07
N LEU A 44 0.27 36.13 6.67
CA LEU A 44 0.94 34.98 6.07
C LEU A 44 1.45 35.35 4.68
N LEU A 45 2.65 34.90 4.33
CA LEU A 45 3.13 34.98 2.95
C LEU A 45 2.44 33.89 2.11
N GLU A 46 1.72 34.29 1.08
CA GLU A 46 1.08 33.36 0.16
C GLU A 46 2.12 32.81 -0.83
N PHE A 47 2.15 31.47 -0.96
CA PHE A 47 2.96 30.79 -1.96
C PHE A 47 2.07 30.11 -3.01
N SER A 48 2.51 30.17 -4.26
CA SER A 48 1.95 29.40 -5.36
C SER A 48 2.69 28.06 -5.46
N TYR A 49 2.01 26.95 -5.14
CA TYR A 49 2.58 25.63 -5.39
C TYR A 49 2.51 25.29 -6.89
N PRO A 50 3.56 24.66 -7.49
CA PRO A 50 4.87 24.35 -6.93
C PRO A 50 5.93 25.44 -7.19
N ALA A 51 5.56 26.53 -7.88
CA ALA A 51 6.49 27.52 -8.42
C ALA A 51 7.27 28.30 -7.34
N ASP A 52 6.62 28.68 -6.25
CA ASP A 52 7.22 29.50 -5.20
C ASP A 52 7.81 28.64 -4.06
N MET A 53 7.99 27.33 -4.28
CA MET A 53 8.52 26.44 -3.25
C MET A 53 10.01 26.72 -2.99
N PRO A 54 10.41 26.99 -1.73
CA PRO A 54 11.82 26.97 -1.35
C PRO A 54 12.44 25.58 -1.54
N GLU A 55 13.75 25.53 -1.80
CA GLU A 55 14.50 24.28 -1.93
C GLU A 55 14.36 23.41 -0.68
N ALA A 56 14.24 22.09 -0.88
CA ALA A 56 14.13 21.15 0.23
C ALA A 56 15.34 21.28 1.17
N PRO A 57 15.14 21.27 2.51
CA PRO A 57 16.23 21.29 3.47
C PRO A 57 17.21 20.14 3.23
N SER A 58 18.50 20.34 3.48
CA SER A 58 19.56 19.34 3.26
C SER A 58 19.33 18.01 3.99
N HIS A 59 18.60 18.01 5.11
CA HIS A 59 18.25 16.81 5.88
C HIS A 59 16.99 16.10 5.36
N VAL A 60 16.18 16.76 4.54
CA VAL A 60 15.11 16.11 3.78
C VAL A 60 15.80 15.51 2.59
N HIS A 61 16.28 14.27 2.74
CA HIS A 61 16.73 13.49 1.61
C HIS A 61 15.57 13.46 0.60
N LYS A 62 15.69 14.25 -0.48
CA LYS A 62 15.05 13.88 -1.74
C LYS A 62 15.36 12.39 -1.91
N ARG A 63 14.40 11.59 -2.37
CA ARG A 63 14.66 10.24 -2.90
C ARG A 63 15.56 10.37 -4.13
N VAL A 64 16.78 10.87 -3.95
CA VAL A 64 17.91 10.63 -4.81
C VAL A 64 18.15 9.16 -4.58
N LEU A 65 18.03 8.37 -5.64
CA LEU A 65 18.69 7.08 -5.72
C LEU A 65 20.13 7.34 -5.24
N LEU A 66 20.40 7.06 -3.97
CA LEU A 66 21.77 6.95 -3.49
C LEU A 66 22.31 5.81 -4.33
N GLU A 67 23.08 6.18 -5.37
CA GLU A 67 24.12 5.34 -5.92
C GLU A 67 25.05 5.05 -4.74
N SER A 68 24.63 4.10 -3.89
CA SER A 68 25.41 3.65 -2.76
C SER A 68 26.68 3.07 -3.36
N GLU A 69 27.78 3.80 -3.17
CA GLU A 69 29.14 3.38 -3.42
C GLU A 69 29.29 1.95 -2.91
N ALA A 70 29.27 0.99 -3.84
CA ALA A 70 29.39 -0.41 -3.53
C ALA A 70 30.72 -0.60 -2.80
N ILE A 71 30.67 -1.03 -1.54
CA ILE A 71 31.85 -1.50 -0.84
C ILE A 71 32.35 -2.72 -1.63
N ASN A 72 33.47 -2.52 -2.34
CA ASN A 72 34.05 -3.35 -3.40
C ASN A 72 34.54 -4.75 -2.93
N ASP A 73 33.67 -5.57 -2.35
CA ASP A 73 33.98 -6.99 -2.08
C ASP A 73 33.45 -7.95 -3.18
N ASN A 74 32.75 -7.41 -4.19
CA ASN A 74 32.24 -8.16 -5.34
C ASN A 74 33.37 -8.73 -6.22
N GLU A 75 34.51 -8.05 -6.32
CA GLU A 75 35.67 -8.58 -7.07
C GLU A 75 36.33 -9.77 -6.36
N ALA A 76 36.42 -9.75 -5.03
CA ALA A 76 37.00 -10.84 -4.27
C ALA A 76 36.12 -12.10 -4.26
N THR A 77 34.79 -11.91 -4.22
CA THR A 77 33.81 -13.01 -4.30
C THR A 77 33.71 -13.60 -5.71
N THR A 78 33.66 -12.78 -6.75
CA THR A 78 33.73 -13.25 -8.16
C THR A 78 35.00 -14.04 -8.45
N ALA A 79 36.17 -13.58 -7.97
CA ALA A 79 37.43 -14.31 -8.11
C ALA A 79 37.43 -15.68 -7.38
N LYS A 80 36.81 -15.77 -6.20
CA LYS A 80 36.63 -17.05 -5.48
C LYS A 80 35.72 -18.00 -6.26
N LEU A 81 34.61 -17.52 -6.82
CA LEU A 81 33.68 -18.34 -7.61
C LEU A 81 34.36 -18.90 -8.87
N GLN A 82 35.13 -18.07 -9.59
CA GLN A 82 35.93 -18.52 -10.73
C GLN A 82 36.93 -19.62 -10.34
N LYS A 83 37.64 -19.47 -9.21
CA LYS A 83 38.65 -20.44 -8.77
C LYS A 83 38.06 -21.77 -8.27
N VAL A 84 36.91 -21.73 -7.60
CA VAL A 84 36.28 -22.92 -7.00
C VAL A 84 35.45 -23.70 -8.02
N PHE A 85 34.72 -23.00 -8.89
CA PHE A 85 33.76 -23.62 -9.81
C PHE A 85 34.17 -23.59 -11.28
N GLY A 86 35.25 -22.90 -11.65
CA GLY A 86 35.70 -22.80 -13.05
C GLY A 86 34.73 -22.05 -13.96
N MET A 87 33.89 -21.16 -13.40
CA MET A 87 32.91 -20.38 -14.16
C MET A 87 33.56 -19.30 -15.03
N GLN A 88 32.94 -18.97 -16.17
CA GLN A 88 33.34 -17.82 -16.98
C GLN A 88 33.07 -16.51 -16.22
N GLY A 89 33.86 -15.47 -16.53
CA GLY A 89 33.88 -14.25 -15.74
C GLY A 89 32.57 -13.47 -15.74
N ASP A 90 31.81 -13.51 -16.83
CA ASP A 90 30.52 -12.83 -16.95
C ASP A 90 29.44 -13.57 -16.15
N ASP A 91 29.35 -14.91 -16.26
CA ASP A 91 28.41 -15.73 -15.47
C ASP A 91 28.64 -15.58 -13.96
N ALA A 92 29.90 -15.49 -13.53
CA ALA A 92 30.25 -15.29 -12.13
C ALA A 92 29.82 -13.91 -11.62
N ARG A 93 29.91 -12.87 -12.46
CA ARG A 93 29.42 -11.53 -12.12
C ARG A 93 27.90 -11.52 -11.99
N ASP A 94 27.17 -12.11 -12.93
CA ASP A 94 25.70 -12.20 -12.88
C ASP A 94 25.22 -12.96 -11.64
N MET A 95 25.87 -14.08 -11.31
CA MET A 95 25.61 -14.82 -10.06
C MET A 95 25.89 -13.97 -8.82
N THR A 96 27.02 -13.26 -8.77
CA THR A 96 27.36 -12.42 -7.61
C THR A 96 26.36 -11.26 -7.47
N PHE A 97 25.90 -10.69 -8.59
CA PHE A 97 24.85 -9.68 -8.62
C PHE A 97 23.51 -10.23 -8.11
N SER A 98 23.18 -11.48 -8.44
CA SER A 98 21.97 -12.17 -7.96
C SER A 98 22.05 -12.57 -6.48
N LEU A 99 23.26 -12.76 -5.95
CA LEU A 99 23.53 -13.15 -4.57
C LEU A 99 23.71 -11.95 -3.63
N ASP A 100 23.80 -10.72 -4.14
CA ASP A 100 23.93 -9.53 -3.32
C ASP A 100 22.66 -9.32 -2.47
N VAL A 101 22.74 -9.75 -1.22
CA VAL A 101 21.65 -9.70 -0.26
C VAL A 101 21.27 -8.25 0.08
N ASN A 102 22.17 -7.29 -0.13
CA ASN A 102 21.88 -5.87 0.03
C ASN A 102 20.88 -5.38 -1.02
N ASN A 103 20.91 -5.99 -2.21
CA ASN A 103 19.96 -5.66 -3.27
C ASN A 103 18.54 -6.10 -2.89
N PHE A 104 18.36 -7.19 -2.12
CA PHE A 104 17.02 -7.61 -1.65
C PHE A 104 16.43 -6.71 -0.57
N ALA A 105 17.27 -6.08 0.27
CA ALA A 105 16.80 -5.08 1.22
C ALA A 105 16.34 -3.80 0.52
N LEU A 106 17.07 -3.40 -0.53
CA LEU A 106 16.74 -2.26 -1.39
C LEU A 106 15.59 -2.53 -2.36
N LEU A 107 15.41 -3.76 -2.86
CA LEU A 107 14.31 -4.16 -3.74
C LEU A 107 12.99 -4.24 -2.98
N ASN A 108 13.03 -4.69 -1.73
CA ASN A 108 11.82 -4.78 -0.92
C ASN A 108 11.30 -3.42 -0.41
N LYS A 109 12.06 -2.31 -0.57
CA LYS A 109 11.74 -0.87 -0.32
C LYS A 109 10.84 -0.50 0.86
N ARG A 110 10.57 -1.45 1.75
CA ARG A 110 9.96 -1.30 3.06
C ARG A 110 11.12 -1.15 4.00
N ASP A 111 11.16 0.01 4.65
CA ASP A 111 12.02 0.22 5.80
C ASP A 111 11.94 -1.02 6.70
N ILE A 112 13.07 -1.47 7.22
CA ILE A 112 13.18 -2.66 8.07
C ILE A 112 12.20 -2.57 9.25
N PHE A 113 11.87 -1.33 9.63
CA PHE A 113 10.81 -0.98 10.57
C PHE A 113 9.44 -1.65 10.27
N PHE A 114 9.02 -1.75 9.00
CA PHE A 114 7.69 -2.20 8.56
C PHE A 114 7.57 -3.71 8.31
N ARG A 115 8.65 -4.48 8.46
CA ARG A 115 8.57 -5.94 8.25
C ARG A 115 7.99 -6.62 9.49
N LYS A 116 6.93 -7.44 9.30
CA LYS A 116 6.33 -8.27 10.37
C LYS A 116 7.34 -9.26 10.97
N LYS A 117 8.29 -9.74 10.17
CA LYS A 117 9.42 -10.57 10.58
C LYS A 117 10.72 -9.85 10.20
N VAL A 118 11.52 -9.50 11.19
CA VAL A 118 12.85 -8.89 11.05
C VAL A 118 13.80 -9.77 11.82
N ASP A 119 14.82 -10.29 11.15
CA ASP A 119 15.92 -11.00 11.80
C ASP A 119 17.01 -9.98 12.23
N LEU A 120 17.93 -10.39 13.10
CA LEU A 120 18.99 -9.49 13.61
C LEU A 120 19.85 -8.92 12.47
N GLU A 121 20.07 -9.75 11.45
CA GLU A 121 20.84 -9.45 10.23
C GLU A 121 20.18 -8.37 9.37
N ASP A 122 18.87 -8.19 9.47
CA ASP A 122 18.14 -7.16 8.72
C ASP A 122 18.31 -5.76 9.34
N ILE A 123 18.69 -5.63 10.62
CA ILE A 123 18.77 -4.33 11.29
C ILE A 123 20.11 -3.67 10.99
N PRO A 124 20.15 -2.40 10.53
CA PRO A 124 21.40 -1.70 10.28
C PRO A 124 22.24 -1.63 11.56
N ALA A 125 23.57 -1.78 11.44
CA ALA A 125 24.46 -1.71 12.60
C ALA A 125 24.35 -0.35 13.31
N ASP A 126 24.28 0.72 12.53
CA ASP A 126 24.11 2.11 12.95
C ASP A 126 22.69 2.59 12.62
N THR A 127 21.88 2.85 13.66
CA THR A 127 20.53 3.43 13.53
C THR A 127 20.28 4.41 14.66
N GLU A 128 19.80 5.61 14.36
CA GLU A 128 19.38 6.60 15.36
C GLU A 128 18.00 6.27 15.96
N LEU A 129 17.18 5.47 15.26
CA LEU A 129 15.82 5.12 15.68
C LEU A 129 15.81 4.23 16.91
N GLU A 130 15.32 4.75 18.04
CA GLU A 130 15.19 4.03 19.31
C GLU A 130 14.35 2.76 19.21
N THR A 131 13.36 2.74 18.32
CA THR A 131 12.52 1.57 18.05
C THR A 131 13.29 0.41 17.42
N LEU A 132 14.20 0.69 16.47
CA LEU A 132 15.09 -0.33 15.90
C LEU A 132 16.13 -0.79 16.90
N LYS A 133 16.67 0.09 17.74
CA LYS A 133 17.55 -0.28 18.86
C LYS A 133 16.84 -1.21 19.85
N LEU A 134 15.58 -0.91 20.19
CA LEU A 134 14.74 -1.78 21.02
C LEU A 134 14.49 -3.13 20.33
N LYS A 135 14.17 -3.14 19.03
CA LYS A 135 13.96 -4.38 18.25
C LYS A 135 15.23 -5.22 18.18
N LYS A 136 16.40 -4.61 17.95
CA LYS A 136 17.73 -5.26 17.98
C LYS A 136 17.99 -5.88 19.34
N LYS A 137 17.80 -5.12 20.43
CA LYS A 137 17.96 -5.63 21.81
C LYS A 137 17.01 -6.79 22.09
N VAL A 138 15.76 -6.71 21.62
CA VAL A 138 14.77 -7.79 21.74
C VAL A 138 15.23 -9.01 20.93
N LEU A 139 15.70 -8.85 19.70
CA LEU A 139 16.28 -9.92 18.86
C LEU A 139 17.51 -10.59 19.48
N ASP A 140 18.44 -9.80 20.02
CA ASP A 140 19.61 -10.28 20.76
C ASP A 140 19.23 -11.11 21.98
N MET A 141 18.16 -10.74 22.69
CA MET A 141 17.63 -11.53 23.80
C MET A 141 17.13 -12.92 23.38
N PHE A 142 16.81 -13.18 22.10
CA PHE A 142 16.39 -14.51 21.62
C PHE A 142 17.52 -15.42 21.15
N ASN A 143 18.74 -14.90 20.88
CA ASN A 143 19.87 -15.75 20.46
C ASN A 143 20.12 -16.96 21.40
N PRO A 144 19.95 -16.85 22.73
CA PRO A 144 20.03 -18.00 23.63
C PRO A 144 18.97 -19.09 23.38
N ILE A 145 17.76 -18.76 22.91
CA ILE A 145 16.65 -19.71 22.68
C ILE A 145 16.85 -20.55 21.42
N LYS A 146 17.59 -20.07 20.41
CA LYS A 146 17.92 -20.89 19.22
C LYS A 146 18.77 -22.12 19.58
N LYS A 147 19.39 -22.16 20.77
CA LYS A 147 20.00 -23.40 21.29
C LYS A 147 18.88 -24.42 21.56
N LYS A 148 19.07 -25.65 21.08
CA LYS A 148 18.13 -26.76 21.28
C LYS A 148 17.70 -26.82 22.76
N PRO A 149 16.41 -27.12 23.05
CA PRO A 149 15.94 -27.25 24.42
C PRO A 149 16.86 -28.18 25.20
N ALA A 150 17.10 -27.80 26.46
CA ALA A 150 17.86 -28.59 27.41
C ALA A 150 17.37 -30.04 27.36
N GLY A 151 18.29 -30.97 27.11
CA GLY A 151 17.96 -32.38 26.96
C GLY A 151 17.43 -32.96 28.29
N PRO A 152 16.88 -34.18 28.27
CA PRO A 152 16.44 -34.85 29.51
C PRO A 152 17.57 -35.06 30.54
N TYR A 153 18.84 -34.86 30.14
CA TYR A 153 20.03 -35.05 30.97
C TYR A 153 20.65 -33.75 31.52
N ASP A 154 20.01 -32.58 31.34
CA ASP A 154 20.53 -31.32 31.87
C ASP A 154 20.10 -31.08 33.33
N ASP A 155 20.96 -30.34 34.07
CA ASP A 155 20.75 -29.97 35.48
C ASP A 155 19.35 -29.33 35.69
N PRO A 156 18.52 -29.84 36.61
CA PRO A 156 17.21 -29.26 36.94
C PRO A 156 17.24 -27.74 37.16
N ARG A 157 18.33 -27.21 37.74
CA ARG A 157 18.48 -25.76 37.97
C ARG A 157 18.66 -24.97 36.68
N GLN A 158 19.45 -25.49 35.73
CA GLN A 158 19.61 -24.87 34.41
C GLN A 158 18.30 -24.91 33.63
N ARG A 159 17.57 -26.02 33.70
CA ARG A 159 16.25 -26.16 33.06
C ARG A 159 15.24 -25.14 33.59
N GLU A 160 15.19 -24.93 34.91
CA GLU A 160 14.29 -23.93 35.50
C GLU A 160 14.66 -22.50 35.10
N GLN A 161 15.96 -22.18 35.05
CA GLN A 161 16.45 -20.89 34.57
C GLN A 161 16.10 -20.66 33.09
N ASP A 162 16.25 -21.67 32.23
CA ASP A 162 15.89 -21.59 30.81
C ASP A 162 14.36 -21.39 30.64
N LEU A 163 13.54 -22.11 31.42
CA LEU A 163 12.08 -21.93 31.42
C LEU A 163 11.66 -20.52 31.88
N LYS A 164 12.31 -19.97 32.91
CA LYS A 164 12.06 -18.59 33.38
C LYS A 164 12.48 -17.56 32.33
N MET A 165 13.62 -17.76 31.69
CA MET A 165 14.11 -16.91 30.60
C MET A 165 13.14 -16.93 29.42
N ARG A 166 12.68 -18.11 28.98
CA ARG A 166 11.67 -18.26 27.93
C ARG A 166 10.35 -17.57 28.28
N ARG A 167 9.88 -17.67 29.52
CA ARG A 167 8.64 -17.02 29.96
C ARG A 167 8.76 -15.49 29.92
N ASN A 168 9.87 -14.93 30.41
CA ASN A 168 10.13 -13.49 30.36
C ASN A 168 10.22 -12.97 28.91
N ILE A 169 10.81 -13.78 28.02
CA ILE A 169 10.91 -13.46 26.59
C ILE A 169 9.55 -13.55 25.90
N GLN A 170 8.72 -14.56 26.21
CA GLN A 170 7.35 -14.66 25.69
C GLN A 170 6.50 -13.46 26.13
N GLN A 171 6.63 -13.01 27.39
CA GLN A 171 6.00 -11.78 27.84
C GLN A 171 6.53 -10.57 27.05
N SER A 172 7.85 -10.47 26.85
CA SER A 172 8.46 -9.40 26.05
C SER A 172 7.99 -9.43 24.59
N MET A 173 7.70 -10.59 24.01
CA MET A 173 7.08 -10.71 22.67
C MET A 173 5.67 -10.13 22.65
N CYS A 174 4.85 -10.50 23.64
CA CYS A 174 3.51 -9.94 23.75
C CYS A 174 3.60 -8.41 23.83
N TYR A 175 4.44 -7.86 24.70
CA TYR A 175 4.64 -6.41 24.81
C TYR A 175 5.22 -5.76 23.54
N GLY A 176 6.24 -6.34 22.94
CA GLY A 176 6.87 -5.82 21.72
C GLY A 176 5.91 -5.79 20.53
N SER A 177 5.05 -6.81 20.40
CA SER A 177 4.02 -6.85 19.36
C SER A 177 2.95 -5.76 19.55
N THR A 178 2.64 -5.38 20.79
CA THR A 178 1.73 -4.26 21.10
C THR A 178 2.38 -2.89 20.84
N VAL A 179 3.70 -2.78 20.99
CA VAL A 179 4.47 -1.54 20.74
C VAL A 179 4.64 -1.26 19.24
N LEU A 180 4.40 -2.23 18.36
CA LEU A 180 4.35 -2.04 16.90
C LEU A 180 3.14 -1.20 16.42
N LYS A 181 2.40 -0.52 17.31
CA LYS A 181 1.32 0.42 16.94
C LYS A 181 1.72 1.39 15.82
N TYR A 182 2.98 1.79 15.78
CA TYR A 182 3.51 2.72 14.77
C TYR A 182 4.24 2.03 13.61
N GLY A 183 4.39 0.70 13.66
CA GLY A 183 5.12 -0.12 12.70
C GLY A 183 4.54 -0.16 11.29
N ASP A 184 3.41 0.50 11.04
CA ASP A 184 2.73 0.60 9.72
C ASP A 184 2.76 2.04 9.15
N TYR A 185 3.29 3.02 9.90
CA TYR A 185 3.31 4.44 9.56
C TYR A 185 4.67 4.92 9.07
N TYR A 186 4.74 5.57 7.90
CA TYR A 186 6.00 6.08 7.34
C TYR A 186 6.69 7.08 8.30
N GLU A 187 8.02 7.19 8.23
CA GLU A 187 8.85 8.10 9.06
C GLU A 187 8.30 9.54 9.10
N ASN A 188 7.70 9.96 7.98
CA ASN A 188 7.06 11.25 7.82
C ASN A 188 5.91 11.51 8.82
N GLU A 189 5.25 10.50 9.35
CA GLU A 189 4.23 10.65 10.41
C GLU A 189 4.83 10.70 11.83
N MET A 190 6.04 10.16 12.02
CA MET A 190 6.66 10.12 13.34
C MET A 190 7.28 11.46 13.75
N ARG A 191 7.71 12.29 12.78
CA ARG A 191 8.25 13.63 13.05
C ARG A 191 7.12 14.64 13.27
N HIS A 192 6.99 15.17 14.50
CA HIS A 192 6.03 16.23 14.84
C HIS A 192 6.39 17.58 14.23
N SER A 193 7.67 17.83 13.96
CA SER A 193 8.16 18.99 13.21
C SER A 193 8.95 18.50 12.00
N ARG A 194 8.34 18.58 10.82
CA ARG A 194 9.02 18.38 9.53
C ARG A 194 9.87 19.60 9.16
N ASN A 195 9.49 20.81 9.58
CA ASN A 195 10.15 22.05 9.13
C ASN A 195 10.28 23.13 10.21
N ASP A 196 11.53 23.50 10.53
CA ASP A 196 11.87 24.73 11.27
C ASP A 196 12.36 25.85 10.33
N GLY A 197 12.56 25.55 9.04
CA GLY A 197 13.22 26.46 8.09
C GLY A 197 12.31 27.43 7.34
N TYR A 198 10.99 27.22 7.36
CA TYR A 198 10.06 28.06 6.62
C TYR A 198 9.49 29.14 7.53
N LYS A 199 9.67 30.42 7.15
CA LYS A 199 8.89 31.52 7.73
C LYS A 199 7.38 31.24 7.60
N GLN A 200 6.55 31.98 8.35
CA GLN A 200 5.07 31.85 8.39
C GLN A 200 4.42 32.01 6.99
N SER A 201 4.50 30.96 6.19
CA SER A 201 4.14 30.95 4.78
C SER A 201 3.18 29.81 4.53
N VAL A 202 2.13 30.08 3.77
CA VAL A 202 1.03 29.12 3.60
C VAL A 202 0.58 29.16 2.16
N VAL A 203 0.46 27.99 1.54
CA VAL A 203 -0.27 27.82 0.28
C VAL A 203 -1.75 27.66 0.63
N ASN A 204 -2.57 28.43 -0.06
CA ASN A 204 -4.01 28.50 0.15
C ASN A 204 -4.75 27.29 -0.46
N ASP A 205 -4.49 26.10 0.08
CA ASP A 205 -5.12 24.84 -0.33
C ASP A 205 -5.63 24.04 0.88
N ILE A 206 -6.46 23.04 0.62
CA ILE A 206 -6.90 22.07 1.61
C ILE A 206 -6.09 20.78 1.48
N VAL A 207 -6.04 20.03 2.56
CA VAL A 207 -5.46 18.70 2.63
C VAL A 207 -6.51 17.73 3.15
N VAL A 208 -6.61 16.58 2.47
CA VAL A 208 -7.59 15.54 2.78
C VAL A 208 -6.88 14.19 2.91
N ILE A 209 -7.23 13.42 3.93
CA ILE A 209 -6.78 12.03 4.04
C ILE A 209 -7.83 11.10 3.45
N VAL A 210 -7.45 10.32 2.45
CA VAL A 210 -8.25 9.22 1.92
C VAL A 210 -7.72 7.90 2.45
N VAL A 211 -8.64 7.01 2.83
CA VAL A 211 -8.33 5.65 3.27
C VAL A 211 -8.98 4.68 2.31
N ILE A 212 -8.17 3.85 1.65
CA ILE A 212 -8.63 2.81 0.73
C ILE A 212 -8.59 1.48 1.50
N CYS A 213 -9.71 0.77 1.50
CA CYS A 213 -9.85 -0.52 2.16
C CYS A 213 -9.53 -1.71 1.24
N LYS A 214 -9.41 -2.89 1.85
CA LYS A 214 -9.36 -4.17 1.17
C LYS A 214 -10.50 -4.29 0.14
N PRO A 215 -10.21 -4.66 -1.11
CA PRO A 215 -11.24 -4.91 -2.10
C PRO A 215 -12.01 -6.21 -1.88
N TYR A 216 -13.23 -6.22 -2.39
CA TYR A 216 -14.06 -7.41 -2.57
C TYR A 216 -14.20 -7.70 -4.07
N ASN A 217 -13.43 -8.67 -4.56
CA ASN A 217 -13.38 -9.05 -5.99
C ASN A 217 -14.57 -9.92 -6.43
N LYS A 218 -15.52 -10.20 -5.52
CA LYS A 218 -16.70 -11.03 -5.78
C LYS A 218 -17.89 -10.51 -4.99
N ALA A 219 -19.08 -10.81 -5.48
CA ALA A 219 -20.30 -10.64 -4.70
C ALA A 219 -20.23 -11.52 -3.45
N LEU A 220 -20.23 -10.89 -2.28
CA LEU A 220 -20.17 -11.60 -1.00
C LEU A 220 -21.43 -12.43 -0.76
N GLU A 221 -21.23 -13.65 -0.27
CA GLU A 221 -22.32 -14.51 0.20
C GLU A 221 -22.95 -13.95 1.49
N TYR A 222 -24.13 -14.45 1.86
CA TYR A 222 -24.85 -13.94 3.03
C TYR A 222 -24.03 -14.01 4.34
N LEU A 223 -23.29 -15.11 4.55
CA LEU A 223 -22.43 -15.28 5.73
C LEU A 223 -21.21 -14.37 5.69
N GLU A 224 -20.60 -14.21 4.52
CA GLU A 224 -19.45 -13.31 4.32
C GLU A 224 -19.87 -11.85 4.56
N LYS A 225 -21.07 -11.45 4.13
CA LYS A 225 -21.64 -10.11 4.37
C LYS A 225 -21.79 -9.78 5.84
N ARG A 226 -22.20 -10.74 6.68
CA ARG A 226 -22.35 -10.52 8.12
C ARG A 226 -21.00 -10.35 8.84
N ASN A 227 -19.94 -10.94 8.30
CA ASN A 227 -18.60 -10.88 8.84
C ASN A 227 -17.68 -9.88 8.08
N ALA A 228 -18.22 -9.17 7.09
CA ALA A 228 -17.47 -8.22 6.30
C ALA A 228 -17.01 -7.07 7.19
N THR A 229 -15.70 -6.89 7.29
CA THR A 229 -15.09 -5.81 8.05
C THR A 229 -14.30 -4.92 7.10
N LEU A 230 -14.42 -3.60 7.27
CA LEU A 230 -13.65 -2.63 6.52
C LEU A 230 -12.21 -2.63 7.05
N ARG A 231 -11.31 -3.31 6.33
CA ARG A 231 -9.88 -3.32 6.65
C ARG A 231 -9.16 -2.26 5.82
N PRO A 232 -8.57 -1.22 6.43
CA PRO A 232 -7.78 -0.24 5.69
C PRO A 232 -6.51 -0.91 5.12
N TYR A 233 -6.18 -0.59 3.86
CA TYR A 233 -4.97 -1.00 3.16
C TYR A 233 -4.00 0.16 3.02
N TRP A 234 -4.47 1.27 2.45
CA TRP A 234 -3.62 2.44 2.20
C TRP A 234 -4.27 3.69 2.75
N ARG A 235 -3.42 4.57 3.25
CA ARG A 235 -3.79 5.94 3.60
C ARG A 235 -3.01 6.87 2.69
N PHE A 236 -3.69 7.81 2.06
CA PHE A 236 -3.06 8.83 1.24
C PHE A 236 -3.44 10.22 1.70
N LEU A 237 -2.47 11.13 1.64
CA LEU A 237 -2.66 12.56 1.81
C LEU A 237 -2.82 13.18 0.42
N LEU A 238 -3.96 13.83 0.19
CA LEU A 238 -4.32 14.49 -1.06
C LEU A 238 -4.44 16.00 -0.83
N ARG A 239 -4.27 16.75 -1.91
CA ARG A 239 -4.54 18.18 -1.93
C ARG A 239 -5.89 18.48 -2.55
N GLY A 240 -6.42 19.67 -2.28
CA GLY A 240 -7.61 20.17 -2.95
C GLY A 240 -7.45 20.28 -4.47
N GLU A 241 -6.27 20.65 -4.94
CA GLU A 241 -5.96 20.74 -6.38
C GLU A 241 -5.70 19.38 -7.06
N THR A 242 -5.54 18.29 -6.29
CA THR A 242 -5.38 16.94 -6.85
C THR A 242 -6.60 16.60 -7.73
N SER A 243 -6.33 16.10 -8.93
CA SER A 243 -7.39 15.71 -9.87
C SER A 243 -8.09 14.44 -9.40
N LEU A 244 -9.36 14.26 -9.78
CA LEU A 244 -10.04 13.00 -9.50
C LEU A 244 -9.43 11.83 -10.29
N LEU A 245 -8.76 12.11 -11.40
CA LEU A 245 -7.98 11.13 -12.16
C LEU A 245 -6.77 10.62 -11.35
N GLU A 246 -6.06 11.52 -10.67
CA GLU A 246 -4.98 11.13 -9.75
C GLU A 246 -5.52 10.33 -8.56
N LEU A 247 -6.65 10.74 -7.98
CA LEU A 247 -7.34 9.96 -6.94
C LEU A 247 -7.71 8.56 -7.45
N HIS A 248 -8.25 8.45 -8.67
CA HIS A 248 -8.59 7.18 -9.31
C HIS A 248 -7.36 6.29 -9.52
N SER A 249 -6.22 6.86 -9.93
CA SER A 249 -4.97 6.12 -10.13
C SER A 249 -4.41 5.47 -8.86
N LEU A 250 -4.86 5.90 -7.67
CA LEU A 250 -4.51 5.29 -6.39
C LEU A 250 -5.22 3.95 -6.16
N PHE A 251 -6.32 3.66 -6.86
CA PHE A 251 -7.05 2.40 -6.73
C PHE A 251 -6.43 1.32 -7.61
N ARG A 252 -5.31 0.74 -7.15
CA ARG A 252 -4.67 -0.40 -7.79
C ARG A 252 -5.16 -1.71 -7.17
N CYS A 253 -5.68 -2.63 -7.98
CA CYS A 253 -6.23 -3.90 -7.51
C CYS A 253 -5.39 -5.10 -7.97
N THR A 254 -5.24 -6.12 -7.13
CA THR A 254 -4.66 -7.40 -7.56
C THR A 254 -5.45 -8.05 -8.70
N ALA A 255 -6.77 -7.82 -8.77
CA ALA A 255 -7.62 -8.34 -9.83
C ALA A 255 -7.26 -7.80 -11.23
N ASP A 256 -6.62 -6.63 -11.32
CA ASP A 256 -6.19 -6.01 -12.57
C ASP A 256 -5.08 -6.81 -13.26
N TYR A 257 -4.26 -7.50 -12.47
CA TYR A 257 -3.14 -8.33 -12.94
C TYR A 257 -3.50 -9.80 -13.13
N GLY A 258 -4.78 -10.16 -12.94
CA GLY A 258 -5.27 -11.48 -13.33
C GLY A 258 -5.17 -11.66 -14.85
N THR A 259 -4.75 -12.85 -15.28
CA THR A 259 -4.70 -13.24 -16.70
C THR A 259 -5.43 -14.58 -16.87
N ALA A 260 -6.04 -14.77 -18.04
CA ALA A 260 -6.68 -16.04 -18.42
C ALA A 260 -5.79 -16.88 -19.35
N VAL A 261 -4.48 -16.61 -19.36
CA VAL A 261 -3.51 -17.23 -20.27
C VAL A 261 -3.14 -18.61 -19.75
N ASP A 262 -3.02 -19.59 -20.65
CA ASP A 262 -2.55 -20.94 -20.32
C ASP A 262 -1.14 -20.90 -19.72
N GLU A 263 -0.85 -21.82 -18.80
CA GLU A 263 0.39 -21.87 -17.99
C GLU A 263 1.71 -21.83 -18.78
N ASP A 264 1.70 -22.31 -20.02
CA ASP A 264 2.90 -22.43 -20.86
C ASP A 264 3.20 -21.16 -21.68
N LYS A 265 2.36 -20.13 -21.61
CA LYS A 265 2.53 -18.88 -22.36
C LYS A 265 2.85 -17.73 -21.42
N VAL A 266 3.87 -16.95 -21.78
CA VAL A 266 4.14 -15.67 -21.11
C VAL A 266 2.97 -14.72 -21.42
N PRO A 267 2.23 -14.23 -20.41
CA PRO A 267 1.13 -13.31 -20.66
C PRO A 267 1.67 -12.02 -21.28
N GLN A 268 1.01 -11.54 -22.33
CA GLN A 268 1.29 -10.25 -22.91
C GLN A 268 0.57 -9.15 -22.14
N LEU A 269 1.01 -7.89 -22.30
CA LEU A 269 0.43 -6.76 -21.58
C LEU A 269 -1.10 -6.65 -21.80
N HIS A 270 -1.59 -6.93 -23.00
CA HIS A 270 -3.03 -6.87 -23.30
C HIS A 270 -3.87 -8.00 -22.69
N ASP A 271 -3.23 -9.06 -22.16
CA ASP A 271 -3.95 -10.20 -21.57
C ASP A 271 -4.40 -9.95 -20.12
N PHE A 272 -3.87 -8.91 -19.48
CA PHE A 272 -4.25 -8.52 -18.14
C PHE A 272 -5.67 -7.94 -18.09
N ASN A 273 -6.41 -8.31 -17.05
CA ASN A 273 -7.79 -7.87 -16.84
C ASN A 273 -7.96 -6.34 -16.85
N MET A 274 -6.93 -5.59 -16.45
CA MET A 274 -6.93 -4.12 -16.53
C MET A 274 -7.23 -3.59 -17.94
N PHE A 275 -6.74 -4.26 -18.98
CA PHE A 275 -6.94 -3.84 -20.38
C PHE A 275 -8.18 -4.47 -21.00
N LYS A 276 -8.53 -5.68 -20.57
CA LYS A 276 -9.72 -6.40 -21.03
C LYS A 276 -11.02 -5.82 -20.45
N TYR A 277 -10.97 -5.36 -19.20
CA TYR A 277 -12.13 -4.84 -18.46
C TYR A 277 -11.78 -3.48 -17.83
N PRO A 278 -11.55 -2.44 -18.65
CA PRO A 278 -11.02 -1.15 -18.21
C PRO A 278 -12.05 -0.28 -17.47
N SER A 279 -13.32 -0.62 -17.60
CA SER A 279 -14.43 0.21 -17.16
C SER A 279 -14.50 0.29 -15.65
N SER A 280 -14.57 1.52 -15.13
CA SER A 280 -14.61 1.79 -13.71
C SER A 280 -15.35 3.09 -13.39
N PHE A 281 -15.84 3.21 -12.16
CA PHE A 281 -16.43 4.44 -11.65
C PHE A 281 -16.17 4.62 -10.15
N LEU A 282 -16.22 5.88 -9.71
CA LEU A 282 -16.30 6.24 -8.30
C LEU A 282 -17.72 6.72 -7.99
N PHE A 283 -18.31 6.23 -6.91
CA PHE A 283 -19.58 6.75 -6.40
C PHE A 283 -19.35 7.47 -5.07
N ILE A 284 -19.51 8.79 -5.08
CA ILE A 284 -19.33 9.65 -3.91
C ILE A 284 -20.64 10.41 -3.67
N HIS A 285 -21.25 10.12 -2.53
CA HIS A 285 -22.52 10.69 -2.06
C HIS A 285 -23.72 10.49 -3.01
N ASP A 286 -23.88 11.37 -4.00
CA ASP A 286 -24.96 11.38 -5.00
C ASP A 286 -24.43 11.35 -6.44
N THR A 287 -23.11 11.38 -6.62
CA THR A 287 -22.46 11.58 -7.91
C THR A 287 -21.64 10.36 -8.32
N PHE A 288 -21.91 9.87 -9.53
CA PHE A 288 -21.09 8.88 -10.22
C PHE A 288 -20.04 9.60 -11.07
N TYR A 289 -18.77 9.33 -10.80
CA TYR A 289 -17.64 9.78 -11.60
C TYR A 289 -17.16 8.63 -12.48
N ILE A 290 -17.35 8.76 -13.79
CA ILE A 290 -17.07 7.70 -14.75
C ILE A 290 -15.65 7.89 -15.30
N ALA A 291 -14.86 6.81 -15.31
CA ALA A 291 -13.56 6.78 -15.97
C ALA A 291 -13.73 6.62 -17.48
N GLU A 292 -13.20 7.57 -18.24
CA GLU A 292 -13.23 7.59 -19.70
C GLU A 292 -11.84 7.34 -20.32
N THR A 293 -10.80 7.32 -19.48
CA THR A 293 -9.39 7.26 -19.88
C THR A 293 -8.63 6.26 -19.03
N TYR A 294 -7.65 5.58 -19.63
CA TYR A 294 -6.71 4.73 -18.93
C TYR A 294 -5.85 5.55 -17.97
N THR A 295 -5.81 5.10 -16.71
CA THR A 295 -4.84 5.57 -15.73
C THR A 295 -3.73 4.53 -15.61
N GLY A 296 -2.49 4.95 -15.89
CA GLY A 296 -1.32 4.07 -15.88
C GLY A 296 -0.04 4.87 -15.89
N SER A 297 1.10 4.21 -15.65
CA SER A 297 2.40 4.87 -15.79
C SER A 297 2.64 5.23 -17.26
N LYS A 298 3.38 6.32 -17.52
CA LYS A 298 3.67 6.78 -18.89
C LYS A 298 4.36 5.69 -19.70
N GLU A 299 5.22 4.92 -19.06
CA GLU A 299 5.96 3.80 -19.65
C GLU A 299 5.01 2.70 -20.10
N THR A 300 4.00 2.38 -19.27
CA THR A 300 2.97 1.40 -19.63
C THR A 300 2.14 1.93 -20.80
N LEU A 301 1.70 3.20 -20.74
CA LEU A 301 0.88 3.82 -21.79
C LEU A 301 1.57 3.85 -23.17
N LEU A 302 2.91 3.94 -23.21
CA LEU A 302 3.69 3.91 -24.46
C LEU A 302 3.84 2.50 -25.06
N GLN A 303 3.74 1.45 -24.23
CA GLN A 303 3.88 0.07 -24.69
C GLN A 303 2.57 -0.54 -25.19
N ILE A 304 1.43 0.11 -24.93
CA ILE A 304 0.14 -0.44 -25.29
C ILE A 304 -0.20 -0.12 -26.74
N ASP A 305 -0.63 -1.16 -27.46
CA ASP A 305 -1.31 -1.01 -28.74
C ASP A 305 -2.78 -0.63 -28.51
N ASN A 306 -3.10 0.65 -28.71
CA ASN A 306 -4.46 1.18 -28.57
C ASN A 306 -5.52 0.43 -29.41
N SER A 307 -5.13 -0.27 -30.48
CA SER A 307 -6.07 -1.03 -31.32
C SER A 307 -6.59 -2.31 -30.67
N LYS A 308 -5.89 -2.83 -29.65
CA LYS A 308 -6.23 -4.07 -28.95
C LYS A 308 -6.97 -3.86 -27.63
N ILE A 309 -7.21 -2.61 -27.25
CA ILE A 309 -7.83 -2.29 -25.97
C ILE A 309 -9.33 -2.17 -26.14
N GLU A 310 -10.09 -2.77 -25.23
CA GLU A 310 -11.54 -2.62 -25.17
C GLU A 310 -11.92 -1.17 -24.79
N PRO A 311 -12.99 -0.58 -25.35
CA PRO A 311 -13.41 0.75 -24.96
C PRO A 311 -13.94 0.80 -23.53
N HIS A 312 -13.82 1.96 -22.88
CA HIS A 312 -14.50 2.23 -21.61
C HIS A 312 -16.02 2.29 -21.84
N ILE A 313 -16.77 1.55 -21.02
CA ILE A 313 -18.23 1.56 -21.00
C ILE A 313 -18.73 2.01 -19.63
N ASP A 314 -19.88 2.70 -19.60
CA ASP A 314 -20.49 3.12 -18.35
C ASP A 314 -21.19 1.95 -17.65
N ILE A 315 -20.44 1.23 -16.81
CA ILE A 315 -20.97 0.14 -15.99
C ILE A 315 -21.90 0.63 -14.85
N SER A 316 -22.02 1.94 -14.62
CA SER A 316 -22.92 2.49 -13.60
C SER A 316 -24.37 2.58 -14.07
N GLU A 317 -24.63 2.55 -15.37
CA GLU A 317 -25.97 2.74 -15.95
C GLU A 317 -27.03 1.78 -15.36
N PRO A 318 -26.82 0.45 -15.30
CA PRO A 318 -27.81 -0.47 -14.73
C PRO A 318 -28.10 -0.18 -13.24
N ILE A 319 -27.08 0.29 -12.50
CA ILE A 319 -27.21 0.67 -11.08
C ILE A 319 -28.06 1.93 -10.96
N ARG A 320 -27.81 2.94 -11.81
CA ARG A 320 -28.57 4.19 -11.83
C ARG A 320 -30.03 3.96 -12.20
N GLU A 321 -30.32 3.10 -13.18
CA GLU A 321 -31.69 2.71 -13.52
C GLU A 321 -32.40 1.99 -12.36
N TRP A 322 -31.69 1.09 -11.69
CA TRP A 322 -32.20 0.42 -10.49
C TRP A 322 -32.51 1.43 -9.36
N MET A 323 -31.64 2.42 -9.13
CA MET A 323 -31.87 3.49 -8.15
C MET A 323 -33.09 4.34 -8.50
N LYS A 324 -33.28 4.71 -9.78
CA LYS A 324 -34.45 5.47 -10.25
C LYS A 324 -35.77 4.76 -10.02
N ARG A 325 -35.79 3.42 -10.08
CA ARG A 325 -36.98 2.61 -9.76
C ARG A 325 -37.33 2.60 -8.27
N LYS A 326 -36.45 3.12 -7.41
CA LYS A 326 -36.57 3.14 -5.95
C LYS A 326 -36.45 4.57 -5.40
N PRO A 327 -37.33 5.51 -5.81
CA PRO A 327 -37.24 6.92 -5.43
C PRO A 327 -37.53 7.18 -3.94
N ARG A 328 -38.12 6.21 -3.24
CA ARG A 328 -38.31 6.29 -1.78
C ARG A 328 -37.01 6.05 -1.01
N ASP A 329 -36.08 5.33 -1.63
CA ASP A 329 -34.88 4.81 -0.99
C ASP A 329 -33.65 5.64 -1.38
N PHE A 330 -33.61 6.09 -2.65
CA PHE A 330 -32.50 6.85 -3.21
C PHE A 330 -32.96 8.21 -3.73
N GLY A 331 -32.14 9.23 -3.48
CA GLY A 331 -32.30 10.56 -4.06
C GLY A 331 -31.91 10.63 -5.54
N PRO A 332 -32.05 11.81 -6.17
CA PRO A 332 -31.55 12.04 -7.53
C PRO A 332 -30.03 11.80 -7.58
N THR A 333 -29.57 11.15 -8.64
CA THR A 333 -28.15 10.87 -8.87
C THR A 333 -27.59 11.72 -10.00
N GLN A 334 -26.35 12.16 -9.86
CA GLN A 334 -25.61 12.93 -10.86
C GLN A 334 -24.56 12.04 -11.53
N VAL A 335 -24.18 12.42 -12.74
CA VAL A 335 -23.08 11.78 -13.48
C VAL A 335 -22.11 12.85 -13.94
N LYS A 336 -20.83 12.63 -13.70
CA LYS A 336 -19.75 13.52 -14.11
C LYS A 336 -18.60 12.69 -14.69
N SER A 337 -17.83 13.29 -15.59
CA SER A 337 -16.57 12.71 -16.03
C SER A 337 -15.53 12.83 -14.92
N LEU A 338 -14.71 11.80 -14.76
CA LEU A 338 -13.58 11.80 -13.82
C LEU A 338 -12.50 12.82 -14.23
N ASN A 339 -12.43 13.18 -15.50
CA ASN A 339 -11.38 14.04 -16.07
C ASN A 339 -11.51 15.52 -15.65
N GLU A 340 -12.71 15.97 -15.32
CA GLU A 340 -13.01 17.39 -15.08
C GLU A 340 -12.98 17.78 -13.60
N GLY A 341 -13.02 16.81 -12.69
CA GLY A 341 -13.16 17.07 -11.26
C GLY A 341 -11.84 17.20 -10.51
N LYS A 342 -11.86 18.01 -9.45
CA LYS A 342 -10.80 18.09 -8.43
C LYS A 342 -11.32 17.65 -7.07
N VAL A 343 -10.41 17.25 -6.19
CA VAL A 343 -10.75 16.85 -4.82
C VAL A 343 -11.45 17.98 -4.06
N LYS A 344 -11.05 19.25 -4.24
CA LYS A 344 -11.71 20.39 -3.59
C LYS A 344 -13.19 20.58 -3.98
N ASP A 345 -13.61 20.09 -5.13
CA ASP A 345 -14.97 20.25 -5.62
C ASP A 345 -15.92 19.14 -5.11
N LEU A 346 -15.38 18.18 -4.36
CA LEU A 346 -16.15 17.09 -3.77
C LEU A 346 -17.09 17.60 -2.67
N VAL A 347 -18.28 17.02 -2.67
CA VAL A 347 -19.28 17.16 -1.62
C VAL A 347 -19.49 15.79 -1.00
N CYS A 348 -19.02 15.62 0.22
CA CYS A 348 -19.09 14.32 0.88
C CYS A 348 -19.09 14.47 2.41
N ARG A 349 -19.47 13.40 3.08
CA ARG A 349 -19.38 13.20 4.53
C ARG A 349 -18.03 12.58 4.88
N LEU A 350 -17.38 13.10 5.92
CA LEU A 350 -16.15 12.54 6.49
C LEU A 350 -16.45 11.28 7.32
N GLY A 351 -15.60 10.26 7.21
CA GLY A 351 -15.77 8.96 7.85
C GLY A 351 -16.86 8.08 7.23
N TYR A 352 -17.53 8.55 6.18
CA TYR A 352 -18.58 7.79 5.50
C TYR A 352 -17.99 6.97 4.34
N PRO A 353 -18.35 5.67 4.21
CA PRO A 353 -17.84 4.81 3.16
C PRO A 353 -18.43 5.15 1.78
N TYR A 354 -17.54 5.31 0.80
CA TYR A 354 -17.81 5.42 -0.63
C TYR A 354 -17.25 4.21 -1.35
N VAL A 355 -17.60 4.06 -2.63
CA VAL A 355 -17.22 2.87 -3.40
C VAL A 355 -16.58 3.25 -4.73
N TYR A 356 -15.47 2.59 -5.02
CA TYR A 356 -14.87 2.48 -6.33
C TYR A 356 -15.21 1.09 -6.88
N VAL A 357 -15.69 1.01 -8.12
CA VAL A 357 -16.01 -0.26 -8.77
C VAL A 357 -15.27 -0.33 -10.09
N HIS A 358 -14.59 -1.46 -10.32
CA HIS A 358 -13.95 -1.77 -11.60
C HIS A 358 -14.23 -3.22 -12.02
N GLN A 359 -14.03 -3.52 -13.31
CA GLN A 359 -14.29 -4.84 -13.90
C GLN A 359 -15.73 -5.37 -13.69
N GLY A 360 -16.68 -4.47 -13.41
CA GLY A 360 -18.09 -4.79 -13.14
C GLY A 360 -18.40 -5.24 -11.71
N ASN A 361 -17.56 -6.09 -11.09
CA ASN A 361 -17.88 -6.73 -9.81
C ASN A 361 -16.82 -6.55 -8.70
N CYS A 362 -15.70 -5.88 -8.98
CA CYS A 362 -14.69 -5.64 -7.95
C CYS A 362 -14.96 -4.31 -7.25
N GLU A 363 -15.33 -4.39 -5.98
CA GLU A 363 -15.70 -3.25 -5.14
C GLU A 363 -14.57 -2.89 -4.18
N HIS A 364 -14.12 -1.64 -4.21
CA HIS A 364 -13.19 -1.09 -3.23
C HIS A 364 -13.92 -0.03 -2.42
N VAL A 365 -14.04 -0.27 -1.12
CA VAL A 365 -14.58 0.73 -0.21
C VAL A 365 -13.47 1.70 0.19
N PHE A 366 -13.78 2.99 0.20
CA PHE A 366 -12.86 4.02 0.67
C PHE A 366 -13.62 5.14 1.40
N PHE A 367 -12.92 5.93 2.20
CA PHE A 367 -13.53 7.06 2.90
C PHE A 367 -12.53 8.17 3.17
N PHE A 368 -13.03 9.39 3.32
CA PHE A 368 -12.23 10.56 3.69
C PHE A 368 -12.30 10.73 5.21
N THR A 369 -11.17 10.72 5.91
CA THR A 369 -11.17 10.79 7.39
C THR A 369 -10.99 12.19 7.93
N ASP A 370 -10.04 12.92 7.38
CA ASP A 370 -9.58 14.21 7.91
C ASP A 370 -9.53 15.23 6.78
N LEU A 371 -9.89 16.46 7.11
CA LEU A 371 -9.98 17.61 6.22
C LEU A 371 -9.49 18.85 6.97
N ARG A 372 -8.42 19.45 6.49
CA ARG A 372 -7.83 20.65 7.10
C ARG A 372 -7.23 21.58 6.07
N LEU A 373 -6.85 22.78 6.50
CA LEU A 373 -6.00 23.66 5.70
C LEU A 373 -4.59 23.07 5.60
N MET A 374 -3.94 23.31 4.46
CA MET A 374 -2.54 22.96 4.29
C MET A 374 -1.65 23.77 5.23
N ASP A 375 -0.68 23.10 5.83
CA ASP A 375 0.23 23.70 6.81
C ASP A 375 1.69 23.61 6.33
N ILE A 376 2.57 24.35 6.98
CA ILE A 376 4.01 24.38 6.72
C ILE A 376 4.64 22.97 6.81
N GLN A 377 4.08 22.12 7.66
CA GLN A 377 4.52 20.73 7.83
C GLN A 377 4.19 19.84 6.61
N ASP A 378 3.37 20.30 5.67
CA ASP A 378 3.06 19.56 4.44
C ASP A 378 4.10 19.78 3.33
N TYR A 379 5.00 20.77 3.45
CA TYR A 379 6.09 21.02 2.50
C TYR A 379 7.37 20.25 2.88
N PRO A 380 8.30 20.01 1.95
CA PRO A 380 8.18 19.92 0.50
C PRO A 380 7.99 18.45 0.11
N ILE A 381 6.75 18.04 -0.19
CA ILE A 381 6.44 16.64 -0.50
C ILE A 381 5.59 16.59 -1.78
N ASP A 382 5.88 15.61 -2.64
CA ASP A 382 5.04 15.28 -3.81
C ASP A 382 3.69 14.70 -3.33
N PHE A 383 2.60 15.18 -3.91
CA PHE A 383 1.25 14.65 -3.70
C PHE A 383 0.82 13.83 -4.92
N PRO A 384 0.02 12.76 -4.76
CA PRO A 384 -0.50 12.19 -3.52
C PRO A 384 0.57 11.50 -2.66
N GLN A 385 0.54 11.70 -1.35
CA GLN A 385 1.52 11.08 -0.43
C GLN A 385 0.95 9.83 0.22
N LYS A 386 1.68 8.71 0.17
CA LYS A 386 1.35 7.50 0.93
C LYS A 386 1.74 7.66 2.41
N LEU A 387 0.76 7.55 3.29
CA LEU A 387 0.85 7.75 4.75
C LEU A 387 1.04 6.45 5.54
N SER A 388 0.36 5.39 5.11
CA SER A 388 0.52 4.05 5.67
C SER A 388 0.20 2.98 4.62
N ASP A 389 0.78 1.80 4.80
CA ASP A 389 0.53 0.62 3.96
C ASP A 389 0.43 -0.65 4.81
N THR A 390 -0.81 -1.13 4.98
CA THR A 390 -1.19 -2.35 5.70
C THR A 390 -1.70 -3.44 4.76
N SER A 391 -1.45 -3.29 3.45
CA SER A 391 -2.01 -4.11 2.37
C SER A 391 -1.31 -5.46 2.17
N LEU A 392 -0.18 -5.70 2.85
CA LEU A 392 0.53 -6.97 2.77
C LEU A 392 -0.32 -8.12 3.33
N GLU A 393 -0.61 -9.08 2.46
CA GLU A 393 -1.45 -10.23 2.79
C GLU A 393 -0.67 -11.53 2.79
N ASN A 394 0.00 -11.85 1.68
CA ASN A 394 0.43 -13.21 1.38
C ASN A 394 1.95 -13.32 1.24
N TYR A 395 2.58 -13.90 2.26
CA TYR A 395 3.94 -14.43 2.14
C TYR A 395 3.90 -15.82 1.48
N CYS A 396 5.01 -16.20 0.83
CA CYS A 396 5.21 -17.56 0.34
C CYS A 396 5.00 -18.57 1.48
N ILE A 397 4.16 -19.58 1.23
CA ILE A 397 3.84 -20.65 2.18
C ILE A 397 5.06 -21.52 2.51
N THR A 398 6.02 -21.65 1.59
CA THR A 398 7.18 -22.52 1.77
C THR A 398 8.28 -21.84 2.57
N CYS A 399 8.69 -20.62 2.18
CA CYS A 399 9.80 -19.93 2.84
C CYS A 399 9.34 -18.96 3.94
N HIS A 400 8.08 -18.50 3.91
CA HIS A 400 7.52 -17.48 4.82
C HIS A 400 8.33 -16.18 4.93
N LYS A 401 9.17 -15.89 3.92
CA LYS A 401 10.09 -14.75 3.87
C LYS A 401 9.77 -13.82 2.70
N ARG A 402 9.68 -14.36 1.49
CA ARG A 402 9.36 -13.61 0.27
C ARG A 402 7.85 -13.45 0.10
N ILE A 403 7.45 -12.35 -0.54
CA ILE A 403 6.06 -12.13 -0.98
C ILE A 403 5.71 -13.19 -2.03
N ALA A 404 4.44 -13.57 -2.11
CA ALA A 404 4.00 -14.52 -3.12
C ALA A 404 3.87 -13.85 -4.50
N ASP A 405 4.33 -14.55 -5.53
CA ASP A 405 4.26 -14.16 -6.94
C ASP A 405 3.30 -15.07 -7.72
N TRP A 406 2.96 -16.22 -7.14
CA TRP A 406 2.15 -17.26 -7.75
C TRP A 406 1.05 -17.74 -6.81
N ILE A 407 -0.14 -17.97 -7.36
CA ILE A 407 -1.19 -18.79 -6.76
C ILE A 407 -1.12 -20.16 -7.42
N VAL A 408 -0.90 -21.20 -6.62
CA VAL A 408 -0.81 -22.58 -7.09
C VAL A 408 -2.00 -23.37 -6.58
N GLU A 409 -2.81 -23.91 -7.48
CA GLU A 409 -3.87 -24.86 -7.21
C GLU A 409 -3.35 -26.27 -7.47
N SER A 410 -3.22 -27.07 -6.42
CA SER A 410 -2.90 -28.49 -6.55
C SER A 410 -3.38 -29.25 -5.34
N GLU A 411 -3.86 -30.47 -5.54
CA GLU A 411 -4.20 -31.40 -4.45
C GLU A 411 -2.94 -31.88 -3.71
N SER A 412 -1.74 -31.67 -4.27
CA SER A 412 -0.47 -32.05 -3.65
C SER A 412 -0.09 -31.18 -2.45
N PHE A 413 -0.68 -29.98 -2.32
CA PHE A 413 -0.41 -29.08 -1.20
C PHE A 413 -1.42 -29.28 -0.07
N PRO A 414 -1.01 -29.14 1.21
CA PRO A 414 -1.93 -29.24 2.35
C PRO A 414 -2.99 -28.13 2.37
N ILE A 415 -2.75 -27.04 1.63
CA ILE A 415 -3.64 -25.90 1.48
C ILE A 415 -3.70 -25.58 -0.01
N SER A 416 -4.92 -25.49 -0.56
CA SER A 416 -5.17 -25.08 -1.94
C SER A 416 -6.28 -24.01 -1.93
N PRO A 417 -6.07 -22.83 -2.52
CA PRO A 417 -4.86 -22.38 -3.23
C PRO A 417 -3.67 -22.08 -2.31
N ALA A 418 -2.46 -22.34 -2.80
CA ALA A 418 -1.20 -22.06 -2.12
C ALA A 418 -0.50 -20.82 -2.71
N HIS A 419 -0.09 -19.87 -1.86
CA HIS A 419 0.68 -18.70 -2.27
C HIS A 419 2.18 -19.00 -2.22
N MET A 420 2.88 -18.87 -3.35
CA MET A 420 4.32 -19.18 -3.45
C MET A 420 5.10 -18.01 -4.09
N CYS A 421 6.35 -17.80 -3.67
CA CYS A 421 7.28 -16.93 -4.38
C CYS A 421 7.90 -17.66 -5.58
N ASP A 422 8.43 -16.91 -6.54
CA ASP A 422 8.99 -17.44 -7.79
C ASP A 422 10.08 -18.50 -7.54
N ASP A 423 11.05 -18.22 -6.67
CA ASP A 423 12.12 -19.15 -6.31
C ASP A 423 11.60 -20.50 -5.77
N CYS A 424 10.61 -20.45 -4.87
CA CYS A 424 10.05 -21.66 -4.27
C CYS A 424 9.17 -22.41 -5.27
N TYR A 425 8.43 -21.67 -6.10
CA TYR A 425 7.63 -22.24 -7.18
C TYR A 425 8.52 -22.98 -8.18
N ARG A 426 9.59 -22.34 -8.67
CA ARG A 426 10.57 -22.92 -9.59
C ARG A 426 11.27 -24.13 -8.99
N SER A 427 11.74 -24.03 -7.75
CA SER A 427 12.41 -25.13 -7.05
C SER A 427 11.52 -26.37 -6.89
N PHE A 428 10.21 -26.19 -6.71
CA PHE A 428 9.27 -27.29 -6.54
C PHE A 428 8.83 -27.93 -7.87
N HIS A 429 8.48 -27.09 -8.85
CA HIS A 429 7.88 -27.53 -10.12
C HIS A 429 8.91 -27.82 -11.22
N TYR A 430 10.12 -27.27 -11.15
CA TYR A 430 11.13 -27.40 -12.19
C TYR A 430 12.39 -28.07 -11.64
N ILE A 431 12.95 -28.97 -12.44
CA ILE A 431 14.31 -29.47 -12.25
C ILE A 431 15.12 -28.94 -13.43
N LEU A 432 16.08 -28.06 -13.17
CA LEU A 432 16.79 -27.29 -14.20
C LEU A 432 15.79 -26.48 -15.04
N SER A 433 15.48 -26.93 -16.26
CA SER A 433 14.51 -26.34 -17.18
C SER A 433 13.28 -27.22 -17.44
N TYR A 434 13.23 -28.43 -16.89
CA TYR A 434 12.12 -29.38 -17.12
C TYR A 434 11.04 -29.24 -16.04
N ARG A 435 9.80 -29.00 -16.45
CA ARG A 435 8.63 -28.99 -15.58
C ARG A 435 8.28 -30.42 -15.18
N ARG A 436 8.26 -30.71 -13.88
CA ARG A 436 7.88 -32.02 -13.33
C ARG A 436 6.41 -32.31 -13.68
N ASN A 437 6.08 -33.59 -13.86
CA ASN A 437 4.71 -34.06 -14.05
C ASN A 437 3.93 -33.99 -12.72
N ILE A 438 3.65 -32.78 -12.26
CA ILE A 438 2.81 -32.48 -11.10
C ILE A 438 1.52 -31.90 -11.65
N ASP A 439 0.38 -32.46 -11.26
CA ASP A 439 -0.93 -31.89 -11.58
C ASP A 439 -1.14 -30.64 -10.72
N SER A 440 -0.71 -29.49 -11.23
CA SER A 440 -0.85 -28.21 -10.57
C SER A 440 -1.14 -27.12 -11.59
N ARG A 441 -2.08 -26.25 -11.24
CA ARG A 441 -2.34 -25.01 -11.97
C ARG A 441 -1.70 -23.84 -11.28
N ALA A 442 -1.02 -22.99 -12.04
CA ALA A 442 -0.34 -21.82 -11.50
C ALA A 442 -0.81 -20.56 -12.20
N TYR A 443 -1.20 -19.57 -11.40
CA TYR A 443 -1.62 -18.25 -11.87
C TYR A 443 -0.68 -17.20 -11.30
N VAL A 444 -0.36 -16.20 -12.12
CA VAL A 444 0.40 -15.03 -11.67
C VAL A 444 -0.42 -14.29 -10.61
N TYR A 445 0.24 -13.91 -9.52
CA TYR A 445 -0.35 -13.19 -8.40
C TYR A 445 0.51 -11.99 -8.03
N MET A 446 -0.14 -10.84 -7.85
CA MET A 446 0.52 -9.65 -7.34
C MET A 446 -0.08 -9.27 -5.99
N ASP A 447 0.73 -9.35 -4.94
CA ASP A 447 0.27 -8.95 -3.62
C ASP A 447 -0.07 -7.45 -3.59
N PRO A 448 -1.14 -7.02 -2.90
CA PRO A 448 -1.49 -5.60 -2.81
C PRO A 448 -0.32 -4.71 -2.36
N SER A 449 0.58 -5.24 -1.51
CA SER A 449 1.75 -4.50 -1.03
C SER A 449 2.69 -3.99 -2.11
N ILE A 450 2.79 -4.68 -3.25
CA ILE A 450 3.69 -4.29 -4.34
C ILE A 450 3.02 -3.35 -5.35
N LEU A 451 1.70 -3.17 -5.26
CA LEU A 451 0.96 -2.38 -6.24
C LEU A 451 1.24 -0.89 -6.14
N GLN A 452 1.57 -0.36 -4.96
CA GLN A 452 1.72 1.09 -4.72
C GLN A 452 3.18 1.59 -4.77
N TYR A 453 4.04 0.93 -5.56
CA TYR A 453 5.42 1.36 -5.80
C TYR A 453 5.60 2.10 -7.11
#